data_AF-A0A0R3PSZ9-F1
#
_entry.id   AF-A0A0R3PSZ9-F1
#
_cell.length_a   1.000
_cell.length_b   1.000
_cell.length_c   1.000
_cell.angle_alpha   90.00
_cell.angle_beta   90.00
_cell.angle_gamma   90.00
#
_symmetry.space_group_name_H-M   'P 1'
#
loop_
_entity.id
_entity.type
_entity.pdbx_description
1 polymer ?
#
loop_
_entity_poly.entity_id
_entity_poly.type
_entity_poly.pdbx_seq_one_letter_code
_entity_poly.pdbx_strand_id
1 'polypeptide(L)' 'IFFLFRGAFSVVRRCVHKATGIEFAAKIINTKKLSARDFQKLEREARICRKLQHPNIGKLYVL' A
#
# COMPACT_ATOMS: atom_id res chain seq x y z
N ILE A 1 7.41 14.94 -10.06
CA ILE A 1 7.42 15.10 -8.59
C ILE A 1 7.33 13.70 -7.97
N PHE A 2 8.46 13.17 -7.49
CA PHE A 2 8.54 11.84 -6.88
C PHE A 2 7.88 11.91 -5.49
N PHE A 3 6.63 11.49 -5.37
CA PHE A 3 5.95 11.35 -4.08
C PHE A 3 6.59 10.21 -3.28
N LEU A 4 7.68 10.52 -2.56
CA LEU A 4 8.26 9.68 -1.52
C LEU A 4 7.53 9.99 -0.20
N PHE A 5 6.34 9.44 -0.03
CA PHE A 5 5.70 9.46 1.28
C PHE A 5 6.35 8.41 2.18
N ARG A 6 6.98 8.86 3.27
CA ARG A 6 7.58 8.01 4.29
C ARG A 6 6.69 8.02 5.53
N GLY A 7 6.05 6.91 5.83
CA GLY A 7 5.38 6.67 7.11
C GLY A 7 6.37 6.17 8.17
N ALA A 8 5.87 5.95 9.39
CA ALA A 8 6.70 5.47 10.51
C ALA A 8 7.42 4.13 10.22
N PHE A 9 6.73 3.21 9.53
CA PHE A 9 7.26 1.87 9.20
C PHE A 9 7.08 1.50 7.71
N SER A 10 6.69 2.46 6.89
CA SER A 10 6.40 2.23 5.48
C SER A 10 6.91 3.35 4.58
N VAL A 11 7.13 3.01 3.32
CA VAL A 11 7.55 3.94 2.28
C VAL A 11 6.71 3.68 1.05
N VAL A 12 6.14 4.73 0.46
CA VAL A 12 5.43 4.64 -0.81
C VAL A 12 6.37 5.00 -1.94
N ARG A 13 6.41 4.16 -2.97
CA ARG A 13 7.18 4.40 -4.20
C ARG A 13 6.32 4.17 -5.43
N ARG A 14 6.58 4.95 -6.49
CA ARG A 14 6.04 4.65 -7.82
C ARG A 14 6.67 3.35 -8.33
N CYS A 15 5.85 2.43 -8.81
CA CYS A 15 6.26 1.19 -9.46
C CYS A 15 5.48 1.00 -10.76
N VAL A 16 5.98 0.13 -11.63
CA VAL A 16 5.35 -0.20 -12.91
C VAL A 16 5.11 -1.71 -12.95
N HIS A 17 3.88 -2.12 -13.27
CA HIS A 17 3.58 -3.52 -13.46
C HIS A 17 4.19 -4.00 -14.79
N LYS A 18 5.18 -4.90 -14.70
CA LYS A 18 6.03 -5.28 -15.85
C LYS A 18 5.26 -5.81 -17.07
N ALA A 19 4.17 -6.54 -16.85
CA ALA A 19 3.40 -7.14 -17.95
C ALA A 19 2.48 -6.14 -18.65
N THR A 20 1.92 -5.16 -17.93
CA THR A 20 0.93 -4.22 -18.50
C THR A 20 1.47 -2.81 -18.71
N GLY A 21 2.64 -2.46 -18.16
CA GLY A 21 3.21 -1.11 -18.22
C GLY A 21 2.47 -0.07 -17.36
N ILE A 22 1.44 -0.47 -16.61
CA ILE A 22 0.64 0.46 -15.80
C ILE A 22 1.42 0.89 -14.56
N GLU A 23 1.37 2.17 -14.24
CA GLU A 23 2.00 2.75 -13.05
C GLU A 23 1.12 2.60 -11.81
N PHE A 24 1.75 2.30 -10.68
CA PHE A 24 1.10 2.15 -9.37
C PHE A 24 1.92 2.81 -8.26
N ALA A 25 1.29 3.00 -7.10
CA ALA A 25 1.96 3.35 -5.86
C ALA A 25 2.10 2.10 -4.99
N ALA A 26 3.33 1.62 -4.78
CA ALA A 26 3.61 0.50 -3.87
C ALA A 26 3.92 1.02 -2.47
N LYS A 27 3.08 0.67 -1.49
CA LYS A 27 3.33 0.89 -0.06
C LYS A 27 4.17 -0.26 0.48
N ILE A 28 5.46 -0.03 0.65
CA ILE A 28 6.45 -1.00 1.12
C ILE A 28 6.49 -0.91 2.65
N ILE A 29 6.23 -2.02 3.34
CA ILE A 29 6.13 -2.06 4.81
C ILE A 29 7.17 -3.01 5.38
N ASN A 30 7.92 -2.57 6.38
CA ASN A 30 8.86 -3.44 7.07
C ASN A 30 8.16 -4.23 8.18
N THR A 31 7.68 -5.42 7.85
CA THR A 31 6.93 -6.29 8.77
C THR A 31 7.74 -6.75 9.98
N LYS A 32 9.07 -6.83 9.88
CA LYS A 32 9.95 -7.23 11.00
C LYS A 32 10.00 -6.21 12.13
N LYS A 33 9.68 -4.94 11.83
CA LYS A 33 9.67 -3.84 12.81
C LYS A 33 8.27 -3.54 13.35
N LEU A 34 7.25 -4.31 12.96
CA LEU A 34 5.88 -4.09 13.41
C LEU A 34 5.63 -4.82 14.73
N SER A 35 4.96 -4.14 15.65
CA SER A 35 4.35 -4.79 16.81
C SER A 35 3.17 -5.66 16.39
N ALA A 36 2.76 -6.62 17.22
CA ALA A 36 1.56 -7.41 16.97
C ALA A 36 0.30 -6.53 16.80
N ARG A 37 0.23 -5.40 17.51
CA ARG A 37 -0.84 -4.40 17.38
C ARG A 37 -0.84 -3.73 16.01
N ASP A 38 0.32 -3.36 15.49
CA ASP A 38 0.42 -2.70 14.18
C ASP A 38 0.18 -3.69 13.03
N PHE A 39 0.55 -4.96 13.22
CA PHE A 39 0.20 -6.02 12.29
C PHE A 39 -1.33 -6.17 12.15
N GLN A 40 -2.06 -6.18 13.28
CA GLN A 40 -3.53 -6.19 13.24
C GLN A 40 -4.13 -4.96 12.54
N LYS A 41 -3.54 -3.78 12.73
CA LYS A 41 -3.98 -2.56 12.02
C LYS A 41 -3.75 -2.68 10.52
N LEU A 42 -2.59 -3.19 10.10
CA LEU A 42 -2.25 -3.41 8.70
C LEU A 42 -3.24 -4.39 8.04
N GLU A 43 -3.55 -5.49 8.70
CA GLU A 43 -4.51 -6.47 8.19
C GLU A 43 -5.92 -5.86 8.04
N ARG A 44 -6.34 -5.06 9.03
CA ARG A 44 -7.61 -4.32 8.95
C ARG A 44 -7.63 -3.33 7.79
N GLU A 45 -6.58 -2.54 7.61
CA GLU A 45 -6.42 -1.59 6.50
C GLU A 45 -6.53 -2.33 5.15
N ALA A 46 -5.74 -3.38 4.96
CA ALA A 46 -5.76 -4.20 3.74
C ALA A 46 -7.15 -4.76 3.44
N ARG A 47 -7.84 -5.28 4.46
CA ARG A 47 -9.19 -5.84 4.32
C ARG A 47 -10.22 -4.80 3.92
N ILE A 48 -10.13 -3.57 4.43
CA ILE A 48 -11.04 -2.47 4.07
C ILE A 48 -10.73 -2.00 2.64
N CYS A 49 -9.46 -1.73 2.32
CA CYS A 49 -9.07 -1.23 1.01
C CYS A 49 -9.39 -2.20 -0.14
N ARG A 50 -9.41 -3.52 0.11
CA ARG A 50 -9.87 -4.51 -0.88
C ARG A 50 -11.37 -4.41 -1.20
N LYS A 51 -12.18 -3.95 -0.26
CA LYS A 51 -13.64 -3.82 -0.43
C LYS A 51 -14.04 -2.51 -1.11
N LEU A 52 -13.18 -1.49 -1.03
CA LEU A 52 -13.44 -0.18 -1.62
C LEU A 52 -13.16 -0.21 -3.12
N GLN A 53 -14.22 -0.15 -3.92
CA GLN A 53 -14.16 -0.03 -5.37
C GLN A 53 -15.04 1.13 -5.80
N HIS A 54 -14.42 2.30 -5.99
CA HIS A 54 -15.12 3.52 -6.36
C HIS A 54 -14.19 4.41 -7.20
N PRO A 55 -14.67 5.10 -8.24
CA PRO A 55 -13.82 5.94 -9.11
C PRO A 55 -13.03 7.02 -8.36
N ASN A 56 -13.56 7.52 -7.24
CA ASN A 56 -12.91 8.57 -6.42
C ASN A 56 -12.08 8.01 -5.25
N ILE A 57 -11.93 6.68 -5.12
CA ILE A 57 -11.17 6.05 -4.04
C ILE A 57 -10.05 5.21 -4.66
N GLY A 58 -8.82 5.39 -4.17
CA GLY A 58 -7.68 4.58 -4.61
C GLY A 58 -7.92 3.09 -4.36
N LYS A 59 -7.86 2.29 -5.42
CA LYS A 59 -8.05 0.83 -5.36
C LYS A 59 -6.76 0.15 -4.92
N LEU A 60 -6.88 -0.79 -3.99
CA LEU A 60 -5.78 -1.70 -3.64
C LEU A 60 -5.78 -2.88 -4.62
N TYR A 61 -4.69 -3.02 -5.40
CA TYR A 61 -4.54 -4.09 -6.38
C TYR A 61 -3.85 -5.33 -5.80
N VAL A 62 -2.83 -5.16 -4.96
CA VAL A 62 -2.09 -6.25 -4.31
C VAL A 62 -1.54 -5.78 -2.97
N LEU A 63 -1.38 -6.69 -2.00
CA LEU A 63 -0.70 -6.47 -0.71
C LEU A 63 0.62 -7.24 -0.71
#